data_AF-A0A522NMT9-F1
#
_entry.id   AF-A0A522NMT9-F1
#
_cell.length_a   1.000
_cell.length_b   1.000
_cell.length_c   1.000
_cell.angle_alpha   90.00
_cell.angle_beta   90.00
_cell.angle_gamma   90.00
#
_symmetry.space_group_name_H-M   'P 1'
#
loop_
_entity.id
_entity.type
_entity.pdbx_description
1 polymer ?
#
loop_
_entity_poly.entity_id
_entity_poly.type
_entity_poly.pdbx_seq_one_letter_code
_entity_poly.pdbx_strand_id
1 'polypeptide(L)'
;MSQVKASHGILPVFDDPNLVSNAGLSPVLALAEKAGLSDLVTEHLAPFAPYREVKTRTIIGGMLAGADSIDDLDRLRAGSTSRVLGEVRAPSTMGTFLRKFTHGHVLQLAAVNRRLLAGLTESSPGLVGSDGLVLVDMDDTIREVHGYEKQAAAFGYSKV
;
A
#
# COMPACT_ATOMS: atom_id res chain seq x y z
N MET A 1 16.28 -40.69 1.99
CA MET A 1 15.41 -39.85 2.84
C MET A 1 14.78 -38.79 1.95
N SER A 2 13.46 -38.85 1.73
CA SER A 2 12.73 -37.91 0.87
C SER A 2 12.53 -36.60 1.63
N GLN A 3 13.11 -35.49 1.17
CA GLN A 3 12.79 -34.17 1.72
C GLN A 3 11.34 -33.84 1.40
N VAL A 4 10.54 -33.66 2.44
CA VAL A 4 9.20 -33.07 2.34
C VAL A 4 9.37 -31.60 1.96
N LYS A 5 9.02 -31.25 0.71
CA LYS A 5 8.88 -29.84 0.31
C LYS A 5 7.54 -29.33 0.83
N ALA A 6 7.56 -28.26 1.61
CA ALA A 6 6.35 -27.51 1.92
C ALA A 6 5.72 -27.01 0.61
N SER A 7 4.41 -27.19 0.45
CA SER A 7 3.63 -26.68 -0.69
C SER A 7 3.32 -25.18 -0.59
N HIS A 8 3.74 -24.54 0.51
CA HIS A 8 3.54 -23.13 0.81
C HIS A 8 4.85 -22.54 1.35
N GLY A 9 5.00 -21.21 1.26
CA GLY A 9 6.15 -20.50 1.84
C GLY A 9 6.21 -20.68 3.35
N ILE A 10 7.41 -20.98 3.88
CA ILE A 10 7.67 -20.93 5.32
C ILE A 10 8.03 -19.47 5.63
N LEU A 11 7.16 -18.78 6.36
CA LEU A 11 7.41 -17.41 6.82
C LEU A 11 7.86 -17.47 8.29
N PRO A 12 9.11 -17.13 8.63
CA PRO A 12 9.51 -17.01 10.02
C PRO A 12 8.74 -15.86 10.67
N VAL A 13 7.91 -16.20 11.66
CA VAL A 13 7.19 -15.21 12.48
C VAL A 13 7.97 -15.03 13.77
N PHE A 14 8.38 -13.79 14.03
CA PHE A 14 9.03 -13.43 15.29
C PHE A 14 7.95 -12.92 16.25
N ASP A 15 7.79 -13.62 17.37
CA ASP A 15 6.87 -13.26 18.46
C ASP A 15 7.60 -12.58 19.63
N ASP A 16 8.94 -12.46 19.56
CA ASP A 16 9.73 -11.74 20.54
C ASP A 16 9.32 -10.25 20.59
N PRO A 17 8.94 -9.74 21.77
CA PRO A 17 8.50 -8.36 21.92
C PRO A 17 9.62 -7.33 21.69
N ASN A 18 10.87 -7.74 21.49
CA ASN A 18 12.01 -6.87 21.20
C ASN A 18 12.43 -6.92 19.72
N LEU A 19 11.81 -7.78 18.90
CA LEU A 19 12.15 -7.92 17.48
C LEU A 19 11.11 -7.25 16.57
N VAL A 20 11.60 -6.72 15.44
CA VAL A 20 10.81 -6.09 14.39
C VAL A 20 11.33 -6.56 13.04
N SER A 21 10.56 -7.40 12.35
CA SER A 21 10.99 -8.05 11.10
C SER A 21 11.17 -7.08 9.93
N ASN A 22 10.37 -6.00 9.89
CA ASN A 22 10.34 -5.03 8.79
C ASN A 22 10.69 -3.61 9.27
N ALA A 23 11.76 -3.49 10.08
CA ALA A 23 12.15 -2.20 10.66
C ALA A 23 12.43 -1.10 9.62
N GLY A 24 12.82 -1.47 8.40
CA GLY A 24 13.00 -0.55 7.27
C GLY A 24 11.73 0.20 6.85
N LEU A 25 10.54 -0.26 7.24
CA LEU A 25 9.30 0.48 7.03
C LEU A 25 9.23 1.79 7.83
N SER A 26 9.92 1.87 8.97
CA SER A 26 9.88 3.05 9.84
C SER A 26 10.30 4.33 9.11
N PRO A 27 11.49 4.43 8.50
CA PRO A 27 11.88 5.63 7.76
C PRO A 27 11.02 5.88 6.51
N VAL A 28 10.53 4.83 5.83
CA VAL A 28 9.68 4.97 4.64
C VAL A 28 8.32 5.56 4.99
N LEU A 29 7.67 5.04 6.03
CA LEU A 29 6.39 5.58 6.49
C LEU A 29 6.55 6.97 7.11
N ALA A 30 7.66 7.24 7.81
CA ALA A 30 7.96 8.58 8.32
C ALA A 30 8.11 9.61 7.19
N LEU A 31 8.77 9.24 6.09
CA LEU A 31 8.86 10.09 4.90
C LEU A 31 7.48 10.32 4.26
N ALA A 32 6.66 9.27 4.17
CA ALA A 32 5.30 9.39 3.65
C ALA A 32 4.42 10.33 4.50
N GLU A 33 4.51 10.25 5.83
CA GLU A 33 3.81 11.19 6.72
C GLU A 33 4.35 12.61 6.58
N LYS A 34 5.67 12.80 6.46
CA LYS A 34 6.27 14.12 6.20
C LYS A 34 5.76 14.72 4.89
N ALA A 35 5.51 13.89 3.88
CA ALA A 35 4.91 14.29 2.61
C ALA A 35 3.37 14.43 2.66
N GLY A 36 2.74 14.24 3.83
CA GLY A 36 1.33 14.50 4.05
C GLY A 36 0.39 13.32 3.76
N LEU A 37 0.86 12.07 3.72
CA LEU A 37 0.03 10.91 3.36
C LEU A 37 -1.30 10.84 4.15
N SER A 38 -1.26 10.86 5.48
CA SER A 38 -2.46 10.73 6.30
C SER A 38 -3.44 11.89 6.11
N ASP A 39 -2.92 13.11 5.98
CA ASP A 39 -3.72 14.32 5.77
C ASP A 39 -4.38 14.29 4.39
N LEU A 40 -3.62 13.95 3.35
CA LEU A 40 -4.14 13.82 1.99
C LEU A 40 -5.22 12.74 1.87
N VAL A 41 -5.03 11.59 2.53
CA VAL A 41 -6.05 10.54 2.58
C VAL A 41 -7.30 11.04 3.33
N THR A 42 -7.10 11.75 4.44
CA THR A 42 -8.21 12.33 5.20
C THR A 42 -8.97 13.38 4.38
N GLU A 43 -8.28 14.23 3.65
CA GLU A 43 -8.92 15.30 2.89
C GLU A 43 -9.64 14.78 1.63
N HIS A 44 -9.02 13.84 0.91
CA HIS A 44 -9.45 13.51 -0.45
C HIS A 44 -10.10 12.14 -0.62
N LEU A 45 -9.93 11.22 0.32
CA LEU A 45 -10.66 9.95 0.29
C LEU A 45 -12.01 10.14 0.97
N ALA A 46 -13.09 9.75 0.30
CA ALA A 46 -14.43 9.86 0.85
C ALA A 46 -14.54 9.16 2.23
N PRO A 47 -15.33 9.69 3.18
CA PRO A 47 -15.41 9.18 4.54
C PRO A 47 -16.30 7.92 4.65
N PHE A 48 -16.14 6.93 3.75
CA PHE A 48 -16.93 5.69 3.73
C PHE A 48 -16.48 4.65 4.79
N ALA A 49 -15.37 4.91 5.46
CA ALA A 49 -14.82 4.08 6.51
C ALA A 49 -14.15 4.92 7.61
N PRO A 50 -14.29 4.52 8.88
CA PRO A 50 -13.56 5.16 9.98
C PRO A 50 -12.06 4.85 9.86
N TYR A 51 -11.22 5.77 10.31
CA TYR A 51 -9.77 5.65 10.34
C TYR A 51 -9.15 5.26 8.98
N ARG A 52 -9.64 5.85 7.89
CA ARG A 52 -9.27 5.48 6.51
C ARG A 52 -7.79 5.74 6.20
N GLU A 53 -7.21 6.75 6.85
CA GLU A 53 -5.78 7.06 6.84
C GLU A 53 -4.95 5.92 7.44
N VAL A 54 -5.30 5.42 8.64
CA VAL A 54 -4.62 4.27 9.27
C VAL A 54 -4.78 3.01 8.43
N LYS A 55 -5.97 2.78 7.86
CA LYS A 55 -6.25 1.61 7.01
C LYS A 55 -5.46 1.67 5.70
N THR A 56 -5.41 2.83 5.06
CA THR A 56 -4.62 3.04 3.82
C THR A 56 -3.14 2.85 4.10
N ARG A 57 -2.62 3.44 5.19
CA ARG A 57 -1.24 3.25 5.64
C ARG A 57 -0.92 1.79 5.98
N THR A 58 -1.86 1.05 6.57
CA THR A 58 -1.73 -0.39 6.82
C THR A 58 -1.55 -1.18 5.52
N ILE A 59 -2.36 -0.91 4.49
CA ILE A 59 -2.22 -1.57 3.17
C ILE A 59 -0.85 -1.25 2.55
N ILE A 60 -0.48 0.04 2.51
CA ILE A 60 0.80 0.48 1.94
C ILE A 60 1.97 -0.17 2.67
N GLY A 61 1.97 -0.14 4.01
CA GLY A 61 3.00 -0.77 4.83
C GLY A 61 3.10 -2.27 4.58
N GLY A 62 1.96 -2.95 4.38
CA GLY A 62 1.91 -4.36 4.04
C GLY A 62 2.53 -4.66 2.69
N MET A 63 2.14 -3.91 1.65
CA MET A 63 2.70 -4.05 0.30
C MET A 63 4.21 -3.81 0.29
N LEU A 64 4.69 -2.80 1.02
CA LEU A 64 6.13 -2.52 1.18
C LEU A 64 6.85 -3.65 1.96
N ALA A 65 6.16 -4.35 2.85
CA ALA A 65 6.63 -5.55 3.53
C ALA A 65 6.49 -6.83 2.67
N GLY A 66 6.14 -6.69 1.39
CA GLY A 66 5.96 -7.79 0.45
C GLY A 66 4.66 -8.59 0.63
N ALA A 67 3.62 -8.01 1.23
CA ALA A 67 2.31 -8.66 1.32
C ALA A 67 1.69 -8.78 -0.07
N ASP A 68 1.37 -10.00 -0.48
CA ASP A 68 0.71 -10.28 -1.76
C ASP A 68 -0.78 -10.62 -1.60
N SER A 69 -1.21 -10.85 -0.35
CA SER A 69 -2.57 -11.20 0.02
C SER A 69 -3.07 -10.38 1.22
N ILE A 70 -4.38 -10.44 1.51
CA ILE A 70 -4.95 -9.76 2.67
C ILE A 70 -4.44 -10.39 3.97
N ASP A 71 -4.28 -11.71 4.00
CA ASP A 71 -3.81 -12.45 5.17
C ASP A 71 -2.36 -12.10 5.50
N ASP A 72 -1.55 -11.84 4.47
CA ASP A 72 -0.17 -11.40 4.64
C ASP A 72 0.00 -10.11 5.44
N LEU A 73 -1.03 -9.27 5.52
CA LEU A 73 -0.99 -8.03 6.31
C LEU A 73 -0.76 -8.30 7.81
N ASP A 74 -1.00 -9.53 8.28
CA ASP A 74 -0.73 -9.91 9.67
C ASP A 74 0.76 -9.84 10.02
N ARG A 75 1.66 -9.87 9.03
CA ARG A 75 3.11 -9.67 9.24
C ARG A 75 3.45 -8.31 9.86
N LEU A 76 2.59 -7.30 9.69
CA LEU A 76 2.76 -5.98 10.31
C LEU A 76 2.40 -5.96 11.80
N ARG A 77 1.82 -7.07 12.30
CA ARG A 77 1.40 -7.24 13.69
C ARG A 77 2.30 -8.19 14.47
N ALA A 78 3.34 -8.74 13.83
CA ALA A 78 4.33 -9.59 14.46
C ALA A 78 5.29 -8.79 15.37
N GLY A 79 5.68 -9.39 16.49
CA GLY A 79 6.60 -8.81 17.48
C GLY A 79 6.21 -7.40 17.90
N SER A 80 7.18 -6.48 17.89
CA SER A 80 6.99 -5.07 18.26
C SER A 80 6.72 -4.14 17.07
N THR A 81 6.32 -4.68 15.92
CA THR A 81 6.13 -3.89 14.69
C THR A 81 5.12 -2.75 14.86
N SER A 82 4.03 -2.97 15.59
CA SER A 82 3.03 -1.93 15.90
C SER A 82 3.57 -0.81 16.80
N ARG A 83 4.59 -1.07 17.63
CA ARG A 83 5.23 -0.01 18.44
C ARG A 83 6.08 0.93 17.57
N VAL A 84 6.65 0.41 16.50
CA VAL A 84 7.53 1.17 15.59
C VAL A 84 6.74 1.84 14.48
N LEU A 85 5.74 1.15 13.92
CA LEU A 85 4.93 1.67 12.81
C LEU A 85 3.68 2.41 13.30
N GLY A 86 3.30 2.29 14.57
CA GLY A 86 2.06 2.83 15.11
C GLY A 86 0.86 1.91 14.82
N GLU A 87 -0.34 2.50 14.75
CA GLU A 87 -1.56 1.72 14.59
C GLU A 87 -1.59 0.92 13.27
N VAL A 88 -1.79 -0.39 13.39
CA VAL A 88 -1.94 -1.34 12.28
C VAL A 88 -3.26 -2.09 12.48
N ARG A 89 -4.00 -2.33 11.41
CA ARG A 89 -5.28 -3.05 11.46
C ARG A 89 -5.14 -4.51 11.03
N ALA A 90 -5.98 -5.37 11.60
CA ALA A 90 -6.01 -6.79 11.28
C ALA A 90 -6.45 -7.05 9.82
N PRO A 91 -6.02 -8.17 9.20
CA PRO A 91 -6.44 -8.59 7.86
C PRO A 91 -7.96 -8.51 7.62
N SER A 92 -8.78 -8.98 8.57
CA SER A 92 -10.25 -8.93 8.45
C SER A 92 -10.81 -7.51 8.37
N THR A 93 -10.19 -6.57 9.09
CA THR A 93 -10.55 -5.14 9.04
C THR A 93 -10.20 -4.55 7.68
N MET A 94 -9.05 -4.95 7.12
CA MET A 94 -8.60 -4.53 5.79
C MET A 94 -9.48 -5.11 4.68
N GLY A 95 -9.87 -6.38 4.79
CA GLY A 95 -10.85 -6.99 3.88
C GLY A 95 -12.18 -6.24 3.88
N THR A 96 -12.67 -5.83 5.05
CA THR A 96 -13.91 -5.04 5.15
C THR A 96 -13.75 -3.64 4.55
N PHE A 97 -12.59 -3.01 4.72
CA PHE A 97 -12.28 -1.72 4.11
C PHE A 97 -12.24 -1.81 2.58
N LEU A 98 -11.49 -2.78 2.03
CA LEU A 98 -11.32 -2.99 0.60
C LEU A 98 -12.62 -3.37 -0.10
N ARG A 99 -13.51 -4.15 0.54
CA ARG A 99 -14.83 -4.50 -0.02
C ARG A 99 -15.75 -3.30 -0.27
N LYS A 100 -15.48 -2.14 0.36
CA LYS A 100 -16.25 -0.90 0.15
C LYS A 100 -15.71 -0.04 -0.99
N PHE A 101 -14.60 -0.42 -1.61
CA PHE A 101 -14.03 0.37 -2.70
C PHE A 101 -14.90 0.31 -3.94
N THR A 102 -15.15 1.47 -4.50
CA THR A 102 -15.70 1.65 -5.85
C THR A 102 -14.59 2.22 -6.74
N HIS A 103 -14.82 2.26 -8.05
CA HIS A 103 -13.88 2.93 -8.96
C HIS A 103 -13.63 4.39 -8.57
N GLY A 104 -14.66 5.11 -8.08
CA GLY A 104 -14.50 6.48 -7.59
C GLY A 104 -13.51 6.58 -6.43
N HIS A 105 -13.53 5.63 -5.48
CA HIS A 105 -12.56 5.58 -4.39
C HIS A 105 -11.13 5.32 -4.89
N VAL A 106 -10.97 4.49 -5.94
CA VAL A 106 -9.66 4.27 -6.57
C VAL A 106 -9.14 5.54 -7.24
N LEU A 107 -10.00 6.28 -7.95
CA LEU A 107 -9.63 7.57 -8.55
C LEU A 107 -9.26 8.62 -7.49
N GLN A 108 -9.94 8.62 -6.34
CA GLN A 108 -9.57 9.47 -5.20
C GLN A 108 -8.18 9.12 -4.66
N LEU A 109 -7.87 7.83 -4.49
CA LEU A 109 -6.50 7.40 -4.11
C LEU A 109 -5.46 7.76 -5.18
N ALA A 110 -5.79 7.70 -6.47
CA ALA A 110 -4.89 8.17 -7.52
C ALA A 110 -4.63 9.68 -7.40
N ALA A 111 -5.64 10.47 -7.03
CA ALA A 111 -5.50 11.90 -6.76
C ALA A 111 -4.65 12.18 -5.51
N VAL A 112 -4.76 11.35 -4.47
CA VAL A 112 -3.87 11.36 -3.29
C VAL A 112 -2.44 11.04 -3.71
N ASN A 113 -2.20 9.99 -4.50
CA ASN A 113 -0.87 9.60 -4.94
C ASN A 113 -0.14 10.72 -5.70
N ARG A 114 -0.85 11.41 -6.60
CA ARG A 114 -0.30 12.56 -7.34
C ARG A 114 0.13 13.70 -6.40
N ARG A 115 -0.67 14.00 -5.37
CA ARG A 115 -0.35 15.04 -4.38
C ARG A 115 0.78 14.62 -3.45
N LEU A 116 0.79 13.35 -3.04
CA LEU A 116 1.87 12.78 -2.25
C LEU A 116 3.21 12.89 -2.97
N LEU A 117 3.25 12.62 -4.28
CA LEU A 117 4.46 12.79 -5.09
C LEU A 117 4.97 14.23 -5.09
N ALA A 118 4.07 15.22 -5.16
CA ALA A 118 4.44 16.62 -5.02
C ALA A 118 5.05 16.90 -3.63
N GLY A 119 4.40 16.47 -2.55
CA GLY A 119 4.90 16.63 -1.18
C GLY A 119 6.24 15.91 -0.93
N LEU A 120 6.45 14.76 -1.57
CA LEU A 120 7.73 14.05 -1.54
C LEU A 120 8.84 14.86 -2.23
N THR A 121 8.54 15.49 -3.36
CA THR A 121 9.50 16.32 -4.09
C THR A 121 9.89 17.56 -3.31
N GLU A 122 8.95 18.17 -2.59
CA GLU A 122 9.22 19.28 -1.67
C GLU A 122 10.09 18.85 -0.47
N SER A 123 9.81 17.66 0.08
CA SER A 123 10.52 17.12 1.23
C SER A 123 11.91 16.55 0.90
N SER A 124 12.17 16.27 -0.37
CA SER A 124 13.39 15.63 -0.88
C SER A 124 13.84 16.29 -2.21
N PRO A 125 14.55 17.43 -2.14
CA PRO A 125 15.09 18.09 -3.33
C PRO A 125 15.94 17.13 -4.17
N GLY A 126 15.70 17.09 -5.48
CA GLY A 126 16.39 16.19 -6.41
C GLY A 126 15.77 14.81 -6.59
N LEU A 127 14.65 14.50 -5.90
CA LEU A 127 13.94 13.22 -6.05
C LEU A 127 13.53 12.92 -7.49
N VAL A 128 13.10 13.94 -8.24
CA VAL A 128 12.65 13.83 -9.64
C VAL A 128 13.72 14.40 -10.59
N GLY A 129 15.00 14.30 -10.19
CA GLY A 129 16.13 14.89 -10.90
C GLY A 129 16.50 16.28 -10.40
N SER A 130 17.77 16.62 -10.54
CA SER A 130 18.32 17.92 -10.14
C SER A 130 18.72 18.75 -11.36
N ASP A 131 19.57 18.19 -12.23
CA ASP A 131 20.02 18.79 -13.48
C ASP A 131 20.15 17.69 -14.55
N GLY A 132 19.65 17.94 -15.75
CA GLY A 132 19.76 17.03 -16.91
C GLY A 132 18.43 16.36 -17.32
N LEU A 133 18.54 15.41 -18.26
CA LEU A 133 17.39 14.67 -18.79
C LEU A 133 16.85 13.70 -17.73
N VAL A 134 15.56 13.81 -17.43
CA VAL A 134 14.82 12.87 -16.58
C VAL A 134 13.96 11.99 -17.48
N LEU A 135 14.13 10.67 -17.38
CA LEU A 135 13.30 9.67 -18.05
C LEU A 135 12.34 9.10 -17.02
N VAL A 136 11.04 9.25 -17.25
CA VAL A 136 9.98 8.69 -16.41
C VAL A 136 9.33 7.57 -17.19
N ASP A 137 9.46 6.35 -16.68
CA ASP A 137 8.75 5.20 -17.24
C ASP A 137 7.30 5.19 -16.73
N MET A 138 6.39 4.87 -17.63
CA MET A 138 4.97 4.74 -17.33
C MET A 138 4.53 3.34 -17.73
N ASP A 139 4.72 2.40 -16.81
CA ASP A 139 4.18 1.06 -16.97
C ASP A 139 2.66 1.11 -16.90
N ASP A 140 2.00 0.73 -18.00
CA ASP A 140 0.59 0.41 -18.03
C ASP A 140 0.42 -1.06 -18.47
N THR A 141 -0.58 -1.74 -17.93
CA THR A 141 -0.89 -3.12 -18.30
C THR A 141 -2.36 -3.21 -18.68
N ILE A 142 -2.64 -3.42 -19.96
CA ILE A 142 -3.98 -3.78 -20.42
C ILE A 142 -4.21 -5.25 -20.07
N ARG A 143 -5.26 -5.52 -19.29
CA ARG A 143 -5.72 -6.87 -18.97
C ARG A 143 -7.21 -6.99 -19.17
N GLU A 144 -7.63 -8.14 -19.69
CA GLU A 144 -9.03 -8.53 -19.69
C GLU A 144 -9.55 -8.56 -18.25
N VAL A 145 -10.73 -7.98 -18.06
CA VAL A 145 -11.45 -7.99 -16.79
C VAL A 145 -12.80 -8.65 -16.99
N HIS A 146 -13.20 -9.45 -16.01
CA HIS A 146 -14.46 -10.18 -16.03
C HIS A 146 -15.36 -9.74 -14.88
N GLY A 147 -16.68 -9.85 -15.09
CA GLY A 147 -17.71 -9.58 -14.09
C GLY A 147 -18.73 -8.57 -14.58
N TYR A 148 -20.01 -8.89 -14.43
CA TYR A 148 -21.12 -8.03 -14.87
C TYR A 148 -21.16 -6.68 -14.12
N GLU A 149 -20.76 -6.67 -12.85
CA GLU A 149 -20.69 -5.47 -12.02
C GLU A 149 -19.29 -4.84 -12.01
N LYS A 150 -18.38 -5.27 -12.91
CA LYS A 150 -17.02 -4.74 -12.97
C LYS A 150 -17.07 -3.26 -13.35
N GLN A 151 -16.74 -2.41 -12.40
CA GLN A 151 -16.58 -0.98 -12.64
C GLN A 151 -15.27 -0.71 -13.40
N ALA A 152 -15.28 0.35 -14.21
CA ALA A 152 -14.13 0.84 -14.99
C ALA A 152 -13.58 -0.12 -16.04
N ALA A 153 -14.36 -1.11 -16.46
CA ALA A 153 -14.07 -1.84 -17.69
C ALA A 153 -14.18 -0.87 -18.88
N ALA A 154 -13.10 -0.74 -19.64
CA ALA A 154 -13.03 0.10 -20.83
C ALA A 154 -12.07 -0.54 -21.83
N PHE A 155 -12.35 -0.39 -23.12
CA PHE A 155 -11.46 -0.87 -24.18
C PHE A 155 -10.27 0.06 -24.34
N GLY A 156 -9.06 -0.49 -24.28
CA GLY A 156 -7.82 0.24 -24.53
C GLY A 156 -7.59 0.51 -26.02
N TYR A 157 -6.42 1.07 -26.35
CA TYR A 157 -6.01 1.32 -27.75
C TYR A 157 -5.83 0.02 -28.55
N SER A 158 -5.52 -1.09 -27.87
CA SER A 158 -5.47 -2.44 -28.45
C SER A 158 -6.87 -3.04 -28.67
N LYS A 159 -7.93 -2.36 -28.23
CA LYS A 159 -9.34 -2.80 -28.24
C LYS A 159 -9.59 -4.09 -27.46
N VAL A 160 -8.71 -4.38 -26.51
CA VAL A 160 -8.89 -5.40 -25.47
C VAL A 160 -9.33 -4.72 -24.18
#